data_AF-A0A964FJA9-F1
#
_entry.id   AF-A0A964FJA9-F1
#
_cell.length_a   1.000
_cell.length_b   1.000
_cell.length_c   1.000
_cell.angle_alpha   90.00
_cell.angle_beta   90.00
_cell.angle_gamma   90.00
#
_symmetry.space_group_name_H-M   'P 1'
#
loop_
_entity.id
_entity.type
_entity.pdbx_description
1 polymer ?
#
loop_
_entity_poly.entity_id
_entity_poly.type
_entity_poly.pdbx_seq_one_letter_code
_entity_poly.pdbx_strand_id
1 'polypeptide(L)' 'MSIITLKKQITPSEFRALTGWSVYKMSRVSDIPLQSLYNYLKSPDDPRYREPKPFINRFFAVLYQLHQAELVGD' A
#
# COMPACT_ATOMS: atom_id res chain seq x y z
N MET A 1 -22.24 -9.72 -3.43
CA MET A 1 -21.42 -9.06 -4.48
C MET A 1 -20.67 -7.92 -3.83
N SER A 2 -19.36 -8.07 -3.60
CA SER A 2 -18.54 -6.98 -3.06
C SER A 2 -18.17 -6.04 -4.19
N ILE A 3 -18.50 -4.75 -4.07
CA ILE A 3 -18.19 -3.74 -5.07
C ILE A 3 -16.69 -3.45 -4.95
N ILE A 4 -15.89 -3.95 -5.89
CA ILE A 4 -14.47 -3.61 -5.97
C ILE A 4 -14.38 -2.11 -6.29
N THR A 5 -14.10 -1.30 -5.27
CA THR A 5 -13.87 0.13 -5.49
C THR A 5 -12.51 0.31 -6.14
N LEU A 6 -12.50 0.61 -7.44
CA LEU A 6 -11.29 0.90 -8.20
C LEU A 6 -10.73 2.26 -7.79
N LYS A 7 -9.92 2.30 -6.72
CA LYS A 7 -9.13 3.48 -6.38
C LYS A 7 -7.99 3.65 -7.40
N LYS A 8 -7.83 4.87 -7.94
CA LYS A 8 -6.75 5.22 -8.88
C LYS A 8 -5.39 5.41 -8.18
N GLN A 9 -5.41 5.71 -6.89
CA GLN A 9 -4.24 5.88 -6.03
C GLN A 9 -4.57 5.41 -4.62
N ILE A 10 -3.63 4.74 -3.97
CA ILE A 10 -3.73 4.28 -2.58
C ILE A 10 -2.38 4.55 -1.93
N THR A 11 -2.35 5.27 -0.82
CA THR A 11 -1.11 5.47 -0.07
C THR A 11 -0.67 4.17 0.62
N PRO A 12 0.62 3.97 0.93
CA PRO A 12 1.07 2.79 1.70
C PRO A 12 0.32 2.61 3.02
N SER A 13 -0.03 3.72 3.69
CA SER A 13 -0.81 3.72 4.94
C SER A 13 -2.23 3.21 4.73
N GLU A 14 -2.94 3.71 3.70
CA GLU A 14 -4.26 3.22 3.34
C GLU A 14 -4.23 1.75 2.93
N PHE A 15 -3.25 1.34 2.10
CA PHE A 15 -3.08 -0.04 1.67
C PHE A 15 -2.94 -0.98 2.88
N ARG A 16 -2.11 -0.59 3.85
CA ARG A 16 -1.90 -1.37 5.08
C ARG A 16 -3.19 -1.49 5.89
N ALA A 17 -3.95 -0.41 6.02
CA ALA A 17 -5.23 -0.42 6.73
C ALA A 17 -6.27 -1.30 6.05
N LEU A 18 -6.32 -1.30 4.71
CA LEU A 18 -7.29 -2.08 3.92
C LEU A 18 -6.97 -3.57 3.88
N THR A 19 -5.69 -3.94 3.88
CA THR A 19 -5.26 -5.33 3.68
C THR A 19 -4.81 -6.04 4.95
N GLY A 20 -4.49 -5.29 6.01
CA GLY A 20 -3.86 -5.82 7.22
C GLY A 20 -2.43 -6.36 7.00
N TRP A 21 -1.81 -6.10 5.86
CA TRP A 21 -0.46 -6.61 5.58
C TRP A 21 0.58 -6.02 6.53
N SER A 22 1.54 -6.85 6.95
CA SER A 22 2.71 -6.37 7.67
C SER A 22 3.62 -5.55 6.75
N VAL A 23 4.39 -4.62 7.31
CA VAL A 23 5.37 -3.83 6.55
C VAL A 23 6.39 -4.73 5.85
N TYR A 24 6.72 -5.88 6.48
CA TYR A 24 7.56 -6.90 5.88
C TYR A 24 6.93 -7.51 4.62
N LYS A 25 5.65 -7.92 4.68
CA LYS A 25 4.94 -8.45 3.51
C LYS A 25 4.87 -7.41 2.40
N MET A 26 4.54 -6.16 2.74
CA MET A 26 4.56 -5.05 1.78
C MET A 26 5.92 -4.92 1.12
N SER A 27 7.02 -4.95 1.89
CA SER A 27 8.38 -4.86 1.34
C SER A 27 8.70 -6.02 0.40
N ARG A 28 8.39 -7.26 0.80
CA ARG A 28 8.64 -8.46 0.00
C ARG A 28 7.88 -8.51 -1.32
N VAL A 29 6.67 -7.97 -1.37
CA VAL A 29 5.81 -8.01 -2.56
C VAL A 29 6.04 -6.82 -3.49
N SER A 30 6.38 -5.65 -2.93
CA SER A 30 6.59 -4.42 -3.70
C SER A 30 8.03 -4.17 -4.13
N ASP A 31 8.98 -4.94 -3.59
CA ASP A 31 10.44 -4.67 -3.65
C ASP A 31 10.84 -3.27 -3.13
N ILE A 32 9.94 -2.55 -2.46
CA ILE A 32 10.27 -1.30 -1.80
C ILE A 32 11.05 -1.63 -0.52
N PRO A 33 12.22 -0.98 -0.28
CA PRO A 33 12.99 -1.19 0.93
C PRO A 33 12.16 -0.96 2.20
N LEU A 34 12.31 -1.86 3.19
CA LEU A 34 11.64 -1.76 4.50
C LEU A 34 11.73 -0.36 5.11
N GLN A 35 12.91 0.24 5.08
CA GLN A 35 13.13 1.58 5.65
C GLN A 35 12.31 2.66 4.94
N SER A 36 12.18 2.57 3.61
CA SER A 36 11.35 3.50 2.84
C SER A 36 9.88 3.36 3.22
N LEU A 37 9.38 2.14 3.38
CA LEU A 37 8.00 1.91 3.84
C LEU A 37 7.77 2.45 5.25
N TYR A 38 8.69 2.22 6.19
CA TYR A 38 8.58 2.83 7.52
C TYR A 38 8.56 4.36 7.48
N ASN A 39 9.29 4.98 6.56
CA ASN A 39 9.28 6.43 6.38
C ASN A 39 7.93 6.93 5.80
N TYR A 40 7.32 6.17 4.90
CA TYR A 40 6.01 6.48 4.31
C TYR A 40 4.85 6.32 5.30
N LEU A 41 5.00 5.42 6.28
CA LEU A 41 3.99 5.08 7.27
C LEU A 41 4.04 5.94 8.54
N LYS A 42 5.03 6.84 8.65
CA LYS A 42 5.14 7.81 9.75
C LYS A 42 4.10 8.93 9.59
N SER A 43 3.83 9.62 10.69
CA SER A 43 3.02 10.83 10.68
C SER A 43 3.77 11.99 10.01
N PRO A 44 3.09 12.94 9.33
CA PRO A 44 3.75 14.04 8.61
C PRO A 44 4.65 14.96 9.46
N ASP A 45 4.43 14.99 10.78
CA ASP A 45 5.22 15.73 11.76
C ASP A 45 6.52 15.01 12.17
N ASP A 46 6.69 13.72 11.84
CA ASP A 46 7.90 12.98 12.13
C ASP A 46 9.05 13.43 11.19
N PRO A 47 10.26 13.73 11.70
CA PRO A 47 11.37 14.20 10.86
C PRO A 47 11.84 13.18 9.81
N ARG A 48 11.54 11.89 10.02
CA ARG A 48 11.84 10.81 9.07
C ARG A 48 10.69 10.52 8.12
N TYR A 49 9.55 11.21 8.26
CA TYR A 49 8.46 11.11 7.32
C TYR A 49 8.91 11.45 5.91
N ARG A 50 8.45 10.66 4.96
CA ARG A 50 8.64 10.94 3.53
C ARG A 50 7.29 10.78 2.84
N GLU A 51 6.85 11.80 2.13
CA GLU A 51 5.67 11.69 1.28
C GLU A 51 5.95 10.65 0.17
N PRO A 52 5.10 9.63 -0.01
CA PRO A 52 5.21 8.69 -1.10
C PRO A 52 5.09 9.40 -2.45
N LYS A 53 5.99 9.10 -3.39
CA LYS A 53 5.89 9.63 -4.74
C LYS A 53 4.61 9.13 -5.43
N PRO A 54 3.99 9.89 -6.35
CA PRO A 54 2.75 9.49 -7.00
C PRO A 54 2.76 8.10 -7.66
N PHE A 55 3.92 7.66 -8.18
CA PHE A 55 4.04 6.31 -8.75
C PHE A 55 3.97 5.20 -7.69
N ILE A 56 4.43 5.45 -6.46
CA ILE A 56 4.28 4.52 -5.32
C ILE A 56 2.80 4.36 -5.01
N ASN A 57 2.04 5.46 -4.95
CA ASN A 57 0.61 5.42 -4.67
C ASN A 57 -0.18 4.71 -5.78
N ARG A 58 0.20 4.90 -7.04
CA ARG A 58 -0.37 4.15 -8.18
C ARG A 58 -0.02 2.67 -8.10
N PHE A 59 1.21 2.32 -7.75
CA PHE A 59 1.64 0.94 -7.60
C PHE A 59 0.84 0.21 -6.51
N PHE A 60 0.68 0.81 -5.33
CA PHE A 60 -0.14 0.22 -4.26
C PHE A 60 -1.63 0.13 -4.62
N ALA A 61 -2.15 1.03 -5.45
CA ALA A 61 -3.50 0.90 -5.98
C ALA A 61 -3.67 -0.34 -6.87
N VAL A 62 -2.72 -0.58 -7.78
CA VAL A 62 -2.71 -1.79 -8.63
C VAL A 62 -2.56 -3.04 -7.76
N LEU A 63 -1.63 -3.03 -6.81
CA LEU A 63 -1.41 -4.17 -5.92
C LEU A 63 -2.66 -4.52 -5.10
N TYR A 64 -3.41 -3.52 -4.65
CA TYR A 64 -4.66 -3.73 -3.94
C TYR A 64 -5.72 -4.37 -4.83
N GLN A 65 -5.86 -3.91 -6.08
CA GLN A 65 -6.80 -4.48 -7.03
C GLN A 65 -6.50 -5.95 -7.31
N LEU A 66 -5.21 -6.30 -7.50
CA LEU A 66 -4.78 -7.69 -7.68
C LEU A 66 -5.12 -8.55 -6.45
N HIS A 67 -4.82 -8.05 -5.25
CA HIS A 67 -5.13 -8.76 -4.02
C HIS A 67 -6.64 -8.96 -3.82
N GLN A 68 -7.47 -7.98 -4.17
CA GLN A 68 -8.93 -8.12 -4.11
C GLN A 68 -9.45 -9.16 -5.13
N ALA A 69 -8.84 -9.23 -6.33
CA ALA A 69 -9.21 -10.23 -7.32
C ALA A 69 -8.90 -11.66 -6.86
N GLU A 70 -7.75 -11.86 -6.19
CA GLU A 70 -7.41 -13.15 -5.55
C GLU A 70 -8.46 -13.58 -4.52
N LEU A 71 -8.95 -12.64 -3.70
CA LEU A 71 -9.96 -12.93 -2.67
C LEU A 71 -11.37 -13.23 -3.21
N VAL A 72 -11.65 -12.88 -4.47
CA VAL A 72 -12.95 -13.13 -5.14
C VAL A 72 -12.93 -14.39 -6.01
N GLY A 73 -11.74 -14.95 -6.26
CA GLY A 73 -11.53 -16.15 -7.07
C GLY A 73 -11.69 -17.49 -6.36
N ASP A 74 -11.94 -17.47 -5.04
CA ASP A 74 -12.33 -18.63 -4.20
C ASP A 74 -13.85 -18.62 -3.92
#